data_AF-I3YBJ7-F1
#
_entry.id   AF-I3YBJ7-F1
#
_cell.length_a   1.000
_cell.length_b   1.000
_cell.length_c   1.000
_cell.angle_alpha   90.00
_cell.angle_beta   90.00
_cell.angle_gamma   90.00
#
_symmetry.space_group_name_H-M   'P 1'
#
loop_
_entity.id
_entity.type
_entity.pdbx_description
1 polymer ?
#
loop_
_entity_poly.entity_id
_entity_poly.type
_entity_poly.pdbx_seq_one_letter_code
_entity_poly.pdbx_strand_id
1 'polypeptide(L)'
;MPSRMNRDARTVTELRILIGYLGELAPAWWSSQFFSPNAAAFLSPIFARTLFHAQCQGVTAAAARLHDEHIGVGRIYHVFRLPESVEQAVAATLTDGGFESETRPHLSSREQALERLAMLSEQQNASEGPMALGALADDLTPQIKAMAGLYFDAFSKGLKTFPYLREV
;
A
#
# COMPACT_ATOMS: atom_id res chain seq x y z
N MET A 1 -22.80 9.31 6.49
CA MET A 1 -21.56 8.74 7.06
C MET A 1 -21.12 7.59 6.17
N PRO A 2 -19.88 7.55 5.66
CA PRO A 2 -19.39 6.41 4.91
C PRO A 2 -19.43 5.13 5.78
N SER A 3 -19.70 3.98 5.17
CA SER A 3 -19.69 2.69 5.87
C SER A 3 -18.28 2.40 6.45
N ARG A 4 -18.18 1.54 7.47
CA ARG A 4 -16.88 1.13 8.01
C ARG A 4 -15.97 0.55 6.92
N MET A 5 -16.52 -0.36 6.10
CA MET A 5 -15.84 -0.96 4.96
C MET A 5 -15.26 0.10 4.01
N ASN A 6 -16.00 1.18 3.71
CA ASN A 6 -15.49 2.24 2.84
C ASN A 6 -14.33 3.01 3.46
N ARG A 7 -14.32 3.19 4.79
CA ARG A 7 -13.21 3.85 5.49
C ARG A 7 -11.96 2.97 5.48
N ASP A 8 -12.11 1.70 5.81
CA ASP A 8 -11.00 0.74 5.80
C ASP A 8 -10.41 0.60 4.39
N ALA A 9 -11.26 0.48 3.36
CA ALA A 9 -10.82 0.42 1.97
C ALA A 9 -10.07 1.69 1.55
N ARG A 10 -10.53 2.87 1.96
CA ARG A 10 -9.83 4.12 1.67
C ARG A 10 -8.46 4.17 2.33
N THR A 11 -8.35 3.76 3.59
CA THR A 11 -7.06 3.66 4.29
C THR A 11 -6.15 2.63 3.62
N VAL A 12 -6.65 1.43 3.26
CA VAL A 12 -5.85 0.42 2.54
C VAL A 12 -5.35 0.96 1.21
N THR A 13 -6.21 1.66 0.46
CA THR A 13 -5.83 2.24 -0.84
C THR A 13 -4.70 3.25 -0.67
N GLU A 14 -4.81 4.12 0.33
CA GLU A 14 -3.78 5.10 0.68
C GLU A 14 -2.48 4.41 1.11
N LEU A 15 -2.55 3.38 1.96
CA LEU A 15 -1.39 2.60 2.37
C LEU A 15 -0.68 1.95 1.18
N ARG A 16 -1.41 1.30 0.26
CA ARG A 16 -0.82 0.69 -0.95
C ARG A 16 0.00 1.70 -1.74
N ILE A 17 -0.52 2.92 -1.87
CA ILE A 17 0.11 3.98 -2.65
C ILE A 17 1.34 4.52 -1.93
N LEU A 18 1.24 4.82 -0.63
CA LEU A 18 2.36 5.34 0.17
C LEU A 18 3.50 4.31 0.27
N ILE A 19 3.17 3.07 0.61
CA ILE A 19 4.13 1.98 0.73
C ILE A 19 4.71 1.66 -0.65
N GLY A 20 3.86 1.62 -1.68
CA GLY A 20 4.23 1.48 -3.09
C GLY A 20 5.28 2.51 -3.53
N TYR A 21 4.98 3.79 -3.30
CA TYR A 21 5.89 4.90 -3.59
C TYR A 21 7.21 4.77 -2.82
N LEU A 22 7.14 4.58 -1.50
CA LEU A 22 8.33 4.49 -0.64
C LEU A 22 9.25 3.32 -1.00
N GLY A 23 8.68 2.19 -1.43
CA GLY A 23 9.46 1.02 -1.85
C GLY A 23 10.04 1.10 -3.26
N GLU A 24 9.61 2.05 -4.10
CA GLU A 24 10.30 2.38 -5.36
C GLU A 24 11.51 3.32 -5.13
N LEU A 25 11.54 4.04 -4.00
CA LEU A 25 12.66 4.92 -3.66
C LEU A 25 13.89 4.13 -3.22
N ALA A 26 15.08 4.72 -3.40
CA ALA A 26 16.34 4.08 -3.02
C ALA A 26 16.52 3.99 -1.49
N PRO A 27 17.00 2.85 -0.95
CA PRO A 27 17.21 1.57 -1.63
C PRO A 27 15.88 0.88 -1.95
N ALA A 28 15.67 0.53 -3.23
CA ALA A 28 14.39 0.01 -3.70
C ALA A 28 14.08 -1.38 -3.12
N TRP A 29 12.81 -1.58 -2.77
CA TRP A 29 12.31 -2.85 -2.26
C TRP A 29 11.91 -3.78 -3.39
N TRP A 30 11.25 -3.25 -4.42
CA TRP A 30 10.87 -3.96 -5.66
C TRP A 30 11.39 -3.24 -6.89
N SER A 31 11.50 -3.98 -7.99
CA SER A 31 12.02 -3.49 -9.27
C SER A 31 10.92 -2.83 -10.12
N SER A 32 10.40 -1.69 -9.68
CA SER A 32 9.50 -0.83 -10.46
C SER A 32 9.77 0.65 -10.21
N GLN A 33 9.24 1.52 -11.09
CA GLN A 33 9.43 2.97 -11.02
C GLN A 33 8.18 3.74 -11.49
N PHE A 34 6.98 3.23 -11.21
CA PHE A 34 5.70 3.81 -11.65
C PHE A 34 5.49 5.26 -11.21
N PHE A 35 6.04 5.67 -10.07
CA PHE A 35 5.98 7.06 -9.61
C PHE A 35 7.17 7.92 -10.03
N SER A 36 8.09 7.40 -10.85
CA SER A 36 9.19 8.20 -11.39
C SER A 36 8.75 9.18 -12.48
N PRO A 37 9.49 10.28 -12.70
CA PRO A 37 9.25 11.17 -13.83
C PRO A 37 9.28 10.46 -15.19
N ASN A 38 10.16 9.47 -15.35
CA ASN A 38 10.29 8.69 -16.59
C ASN A 38 9.03 7.86 -16.86
N ALA A 39 8.50 7.19 -15.83
CA ALA A 39 7.24 6.45 -15.98
C ALA A 39 6.07 7.39 -16.27
N ALA A 40 6.01 8.57 -15.65
CA ALA A 40 4.97 9.55 -15.96
C ALA A 40 5.03 10.02 -17.42
N ALA A 41 6.23 10.29 -17.95
CA ALA A 41 6.42 10.66 -19.36
C ALA A 41 6.01 9.54 -20.32
N PHE A 42 6.23 8.27 -19.94
CA PHE A 42 5.83 7.11 -20.74
C PHE A 42 4.33 6.80 -20.67
N LEU A 43 3.72 6.91 -19.49
CA LEU A 43 2.33 6.54 -19.24
C LEU A 43 1.34 7.64 -19.65
N SER A 44 1.72 8.91 -19.54
CA SER A 44 0.81 10.04 -19.81
C SER A 44 0.18 10.06 -21.21
N PRO A 45 0.86 9.65 -22.31
CA PRO A 45 0.20 9.59 -23.63
C PRO A 45 -0.83 8.45 -23.73
N ILE A 46 -0.64 7.36 -22.98
CA ILE A 46 -1.50 6.17 -23.01
C ILE A 46 -2.70 6.35 -22.07
N PHE A 47 -2.46 6.93 -20.89
CA PHE A 47 -3.42 7.07 -19.80
C PHE A 47 -3.69 8.53 -19.46
N ALA A 48 -3.97 9.37 -20.46
CA ALA A 48 -4.06 10.82 -20.29
C ALA A 48 -5.02 11.28 -19.17
N ARG A 49 -6.12 10.54 -18.93
CA ARG A 49 -7.11 10.83 -17.88
C ARG A 49 -7.03 9.93 -16.65
N THR A 50 -6.19 8.90 -16.70
CA THR A 50 -6.12 7.83 -15.69
C THR A 50 -4.68 7.52 -15.29
N LEU A 51 -3.77 8.48 -15.47
CA LEU A 51 -2.34 8.31 -15.21
C LEU A 51 -2.10 7.85 -13.77
N PHE A 52 -2.66 8.55 -12.79
CA PHE A 52 -2.50 8.20 -11.38
C PHE A 52 -3.02 6.80 -11.08
N HIS A 53 -4.18 6.45 -11.63
CA HIS A 53 -4.74 5.10 -11.50
C HIS A 53 -3.78 4.04 -12.09
N ALA A 54 -3.23 4.27 -13.28
CA ALA A 54 -2.26 3.37 -13.90
C ALA A 54 -0.97 3.24 -13.07
N GLN A 55 -0.47 4.33 -12.48
CA GLN A 55 0.68 4.30 -11.57
C GLN A 55 0.38 3.48 -10.31
N CYS A 56 -0.77 3.73 -9.67
CA CYS A 56 -1.20 3.02 -8.47
C CYS A 56 -1.37 1.52 -8.71
N GLN A 57 -1.95 1.14 -9.85
CA GLN A 57 -2.11 -0.27 -10.25
C GLN A 57 -0.75 -0.92 -10.50
N GLY A 58 0.13 -0.25 -11.24
CA GLY A 58 1.45 -0.77 -11.54
C GLY A 58 2.30 -1.02 -10.31
N VAL A 59 2.39 -0.04 -9.41
CA VAL A 59 3.19 -0.17 -8.18
C VAL A 59 2.59 -1.21 -7.22
N THR A 60 1.26 -1.28 -7.14
CA THR A 60 0.55 -2.29 -6.32
C THR A 60 0.84 -3.68 -6.85
N ALA A 61 0.83 -3.88 -8.17
CA ALA A 61 1.14 -5.17 -8.77
C ALA A 61 2.61 -5.58 -8.56
N ALA A 62 3.55 -4.63 -8.67
CA ALA A 62 4.97 -4.87 -8.42
C ALA A 62 5.22 -5.25 -6.95
N ALA A 63 4.62 -4.51 -6.02
CA ALA A 63 4.71 -4.81 -4.59
C ALA A 63 4.05 -6.15 -4.27
N ALA A 64 2.84 -6.41 -4.78
CA ALA A 64 2.13 -7.68 -4.58
C ALA A 64 2.97 -8.87 -5.02
N ARG A 65 3.57 -8.81 -6.21
CA ARG A 65 4.45 -9.89 -6.71
C ARG A 65 5.59 -10.20 -5.74
N LEU A 66 6.29 -9.17 -5.24
CA LEU A 66 7.39 -9.38 -4.29
C LEU A 66 6.88 -10.01 -2.99
N HIS A 67 5.72 -9.58 -2.49
CA HIS A 67 5.12 -10.15 -1.28
C HIS A 67 4.74 -11.61 -1.51
N ASP A 68 4.02 -11.91 -2.59
CA ASP A 68 3.63 -13.26 -2.98
C ASP A 68 4.85 -14.22 -3.04
N GLU A 69 6.00 -13.74 -3.54
CA GLU A 69 7.27 -14.49 -3.58
C GLU A 69 7.86 -14.79 -2.19
N HIS A 70 7.66 -13.91 -1.20
CA HIS A 70 8.26 -14.03 0.14
C HIS A 70 7.36 -14.73 1.18
N ILE A 71 6.04 -14.56 1.07
CA ILE A 71 5.07 -15.05 2.07
C ILE A 71 4.04 -16.03 1.49
N GLY A 72 4.02 -16.22 0.17
CA GLY A 72 3.10 -17.11 -0.52
C GLY A 72 1.72 -16.50 -0.77
N VAL A 73 0.87 -17.28 -1.42
CA VAL A 73 -0.51 -16.92 -1.81
C VAL A 73 -1.52 -17.94 -1.28
N GLY A 74 -2.80 -17.55 -1.20
CA GLY A 74 -3.89 -18.41 -0.77
C GLY A 74 -4.34 -18.05 0.65
N ARG A 75 -3.85 -18.78 1.65
CA ARG A 75 -4.24 -18.62 3.08
C ARG A 75 -3.52 -17.47 3.79
N ILE A 76 -2.97 -16.54 3.02
CA ILE A 76 -2.13 -15.43 3.48
C ILE A 76 -2.68 -14.16 2.82
N TYR A 77 -2.88 -13.12 3.62
CA TYR A 77 -3.28 -11.79 3.14
C TYR A 77 -2.26 -10.74 3.56
N HIS A 78 -1.94 -9.82 2.66
CA HIS A 78 -1.07 -8.66 2.93
C HIS A 78 -1.72 -7.40 2.35
N VAL A 79 -1.17 -6.22 2.64
CA VAL A 79 -1.83 -4.95 2.25
C VAL A 79 -2.12 -4.87 0.75
N PHE A 80 -1.30 -5.50 -0.10
CA PHE A 80 -1.44 -5.56 -1.57
C PHE A 80 -2.30 -6.72 -2.10
N ARG A 81 -2.79 -7.62 -1.22
CA ARG A 81 -3.67 -8.75 -1.55
C ARG A 81 -4.52 -9.11 -0.32
N LEU A 82 -5.73 -8.55 -0.27
CA LEU A 82 -6.73 -8.73 0.78
C LEU A 82 -7.92 -9.57 0.25
N PRO A 83 -8.89 -9.94 1.11
CA PRO A 83 -10.10 -10.62 0.67
C PRO A 83 -10.84 -9.84 -0.43
N GLU A 84 -11.54 -10.56 -1.33
CA GLU A 84 -12.19 -10.01 -2.52
C GLU A 84 -13.10 -8.81 -2.21
N SER A 85 -13.87 -8.87 -1.13
CA SER A 85 -14.76 -7.77 -0.72
C SER A 85 -14.01 -6.47 -0.45
N VAL A 86 -12.79 -6.55 0.08
CA VAL A 86 -11.92 -5.40 0.34
C VAL A 86 -11.28 -4.92 -0.97
N GLU A 87 -10.85 -5.85 -1.83
CA GLU A 87 -10.28 -5.51 -3.15
C GLU A 87 -11.28 -4.74 -4.03
N GLN A 88 -12.54 -5.15 -4.04
CA GLN A 88 -13.61 -4.44 -4.75
C GLN A 88 -13.79 -3.02 -4.22
N ALA A 89 -13.72 -2.84 -2.90
CA ALA A 89 -13.85 -1.52 -2.27
C ALA A 89 -12.61 -0.63 -2.51
N VAL A 90 -11.40 -1.20 -2.54
CA VAL A 90 -10.17 -0.51 -2.93
C VAL A 90 -10.23 -0.05 -4.39
N ALA A 91 -10.70 -0.92 -5.29
CA ALA A 91 -10.87 -0.57 -6.70
C ALA A 91 -11.86 0.59 -6.88
N ALA A 92 -12.98 0.58 -6.16
CA ALA A 92 -13.94 1.69 -6.17
C ALA A 92 -13.31 3.00 -5.65
N THR A 93 -12.49 2.94 -4.60
CA THR A 93 -11.78 4.10 -4.04
C THR A 93 -10.83 4.73 -5.05
N LEU A 94 -10.07 3.94 -5.81
CA LEU A 94 -9.14 4.46 -6.82
C LEU A 94 -9.82 5.23 -7.96
N THR A 95 -11.11 4.98 -8.19
CA THR A 95 -11.91 5.69 -9.19
C THR A 95 -12.61 6.93 -8.65
N ASP A 96 -12.51 7.19 -7.34
CA ASP A 96 -13.03 8.41 -6.71
C ASP A 96 -12.10 9.60 -6.99
N GLY A 97 -12.63 10.63 -7.66
CA GLY A 97 -11.86 11.82 -8.02
C GLY A 97 -11.35 12.61 -6.81
N GLY A 98 -12.03 12.53 -5.65
CA GLY A 98 -11.56 13.17 -4.41
C GLY A 98 -10.28 12.54 -3.88
N PHE A 99 -10.18 11.21 -3.98
CA PHE A 99 -9.10 10.43 -3.41
C PHE A 99 -7.72 10.77 -4.02
N GLU A 100 -7.64 10.94 -5.35
CA GLU A 100 -6.38 11.36 -6.00
C GLU A 100 -5.93 12.74 -5.49
N SER A 101 -6.85 13.72 -5.44
CA SER A 101 -6.54 15.07 -5.00
C SER A 101 -5.99 15.10 -3.57
N GLU A 102 -6.48 14.24 -2.70
CA GLU A 102 -6.07 14.17 -1.30
C GLU A 102 -4.74 13.39 -1.13
N THR A 103 -4.51 12.36 -1.96
CA THR A 103 -3.36 11.46 -1.79
C THR A 103 -2.11 11.97 -2.50
N ARG A 104 -2.26 12.54 -3.70
CA ARG A 104 -1.14 12.95 -4.57
C ARG A 104 -0.14 13.90 -3.88
N PRO A 105 -0.54 14.89 -3.05
CA PRO A 105 0.42 15.75 -2.36
C PRO A 105 1.44 14.99 -1.53
N HIS A 106 1.05 13.88 -0.89
CA HIS A 106 1.92 13.06 -0.04
C HIS A 106 3.02 12.32 -0.80
N LEU A 107 2.95 12.24 -2.13
CA LEU A 107 3.93 11.52 -2.98
C LEU A 107 5.00 12.46 -3.57
N SER A 108 5.09 13.68 -3.06
CA SER A 108 6.03 14.69 -3.54
C SER A 108 7.46 14.45 -3.04
N SER A 109 7.62 13.81 -1.88
CA SER A 109 8.93 13.43 -1.33
C SER A 109 8.82 12.24 -0.39
N ARG A 110 9.97 11.62 -0.07
CA ARG A 110 10.06 10.53 0.90
C ARG A 110 9.51 10.94 2.26
N GLU A 111 9.84 12.14 2.72
CA GLU A 111 9.49 12.67 4.03
C GLU A 111 7.97 12.85 4.16
N GLN A 112 7.31 13.40 3.14
CA GLN A 112 5.86 13.58 3.13
C GLN A 112 5.11 12.25 3.13
N ALA A 113 5.60 11.27 2.36
CA ALA A 113 5.01 9.94 2.34
C ALA A 113 5.19 9.22 3.68
N LEU A 114 6.37 9.34 4.31
CA LEU A 114 6.64 8.79 5.64
C LEU A 114 5.80 9.45 6.73
N GLU A 115 5.67 10.77 6.72
CA GLU A 115 4.83 11.51 7.67
C GLU A 115 3.37 11.08 7.54
N ARG A 116 2.87 10.94 6.31
CA ARG A 116 1.51 10.46 6.10
C ARG A 116 1.32 9.02 6.57
N LEU A 117 2.29 8.14 6.28
CA LEU A 117 2.26 6.76 6.75
C LEU A 117 2.28 6.67 8.29
N ALA A 118 3.02 7.55 8.95
CA ALA A 118 3.05 7.66 10.41
C ALA A 118 1.69 8.06 11.01
N MET A 119 0.94 8.94 10.35
CA MET A 119 -0.40 9.33 10.81
C MET A 119 -1.43 8.20 10.69
N LEU A 120 -1.20 7.24 9.79
CA LEU A 120 -2.08 6.07 9.59
C LEU A 120 -1.69 4.88 10.45
N SER A 121 -0.54 4.94 11.12
CA SER A 121 0.03 3.83 11.85
C SER A 121 -0.31 3.82 13.34
N GLU A 122 -0.13 2.65 13.94
CA GLU A 122 0.11 2.52 15.37
C GLU A 122 1.59 2.14 15.61
N GLN A 123 2.06 2.32 16.84
CA GLN A 123 3.44 1.97 17.18
C GLN A 123 3.66 0.46 17.05
N GLN A 124 4.65 0.09 16.25
CA GLN A 124 5.04 -1.30 15.99
C GLN A 124 6.57 -1.39 15.91
N ASN A 125 7.09 -2.61 16.04
CA ASN A 125 8.51 -2.89 15.87
C ASN A 125 8.66 -3.87 14.70
N ALA A 126 9.13 -3.37 13.57
CA ALA A 126 9.43 -4.19 12.41
C ALA A 126 10.75 -4.93 12.58
N SER A 127 10.77 -6.16 12.07
CA SER A 127 11.99 -6.89 11.76
C SER A 127 12.08 -7.13 10.26
N GLU A 128 13.27 -7.51 9.79
CA GLU A 128 13.45 -7.91 8.41
C GLU A 128 12.72 -9.24 8.12
N GLY A 129 12.09 -9.34 6.94
CA GLY A 129 11.39 -10.52 6.47
C GLY A 129 9.89 -10.57 6.81
N PRO A 130 9.27 -11.76 6.69
CA PRO A 130 7.86 -11.99 6.98
C PRO A 130 7.45 -11.70 8.42
N MET A 131 6.33 -10.98 8.61
CA MET A 131 5.81 -10.62 9.93
C MET A 131 4.32 -11.00 10.07
N ALA A 132 4.04 -12.03 10.87
CA ALA A 132 2.66 -12.48 11.10
C ALA A 132 1.93 -11.56 12.07
N LEU A 133 0.78 -11.01 11.66
CA LEU A 133 -0.11 -10.17 12.48
C LEU A 133 -1.27 -10.95 13.10
N GLY A 134 -1.30 -12.27 12.93
CA GLY A 134 -2.35 -13.14 13.44
C GLY A 134 -3.29 -13.64 12.35
N ALA A 135 -4.52 -13.95 12.74
CA ALA A 135 -5.59 -14.41 11.87
C ALA A 135 -6.39 -13.23 11.31
N LEU A 136 -6.89 -13.35 10.08
CA LEU A 136 -7.85 -12.41 9.49
C LEU A 136 -9.07 -12.28 10.42
N ALA A 137 -9.47 -11.04 10.72
CA ALA A 137 -10.64 -10.74 11.55
C ALA A 137 -11.73 -10.05 10.73
N ASP A 138 -12.97 -10.10 11.21
CA ASP A 138 -14.10 -9.37 10.60
C ASP A 138 -13.91 -7.85 10.64
N ASP A 139 -13.19 -7.36 11.64
CA ASP A 139 -12.75 -5.98 11.76
C ASP A 139 -11.27 -5.87 11.40
N LEU A 140 -11.00 -5.33 10.21
CA LEU A 140 -9.65 -5.15 9.70
C LEU A 140 -8.99 -3.87 10.23
N THR A 141 -9.72 -2.92 10.83
CA THR A 141 -9.16 -1.63 11.24
C THR A 141 -7.89 -1.77 12.09
N PRO A 142 -7.84 -2.62 13.15
CA PRO A 142 -6.61 -2.81 13.94
C PRO A 142 -5.46 -3.40 13.11
N GLN A 143 -5.77 -4.36 12.23
CA GLN A 143 -4.78 -5.03 11.40
C GLN A 143 -4.17 -4.09 10.36
N ILE A 144 -4.99 -3.21 9.77
CA ILE A 144 -4.56 -2.17 8.85
C ILE A 144 -3.60 -1.19 9.54
N LYS A 145 -3.92 -0.74 10.77
CA LYS A 145 -3.04 0.14 11.56
C LYS A 145 -1.73 -0.54 11.94
N ALA A 146 -1.78 -1.81 12.34
CA ALA A 146 -0.60 -2.61 12.64
C ALA A 146 0.30 -2.78 11.42
N MET A 147 -0.26 -3.09 10.24
CA MET A 147 0.49 -3.15 8.98
C MET A 147 1.17 -1.80 8.69
N ALA A 148 0.42 -0.70 8.80
CA ALA A 148 0.96 0.65 8.60
C ALA A 148 2.14 0.94 9.55
N GLY A 149 2.03 0.54 10.82
CA GLY A 149 3.10 0.64 11.81
C GLY A 149 4.35 -0.13 11.43
N LEU A 150 4.19 -1.37 11.00
CA LEU A 150 5.32 -2.20 10.57
C LEU A 150 6.01 -1.59 9.34
N TYR A 151 5.28 -1.12 8.33
CA TYR A 151 5.91 -0.45 7.19
C TYR A 151 6.56 0.87 7.57
N PHE A 152 5.93 1.69 8.41
CA PHE A 152 6.50 2.95 8.88
C PHE A 152 7.85 2.72 9.57
N ASP A 153 7.90 1.83 10.55
CA ASP A 153 9.10 1.52 11.32
C ASP A 153 10.19 0.90 10.42
N ALA A 154 9.80 0.00 9.51
CA ALA A 154 10.70 -0.63 8.56
C ALA A 154 11.33 0.37 7.57
N PHE A 155 10.54 1.26 6.96
CA PHE A 155 11.09 2.31 6.10
C PHE A 155 11.97 3.30 6.87
N SER A 156 11.64 3.60 8.13
CA SER A 156 12.45 4.45 9.00
C SER A 156 13.81 3.82 9.32
N LYS A 157 13.86 2.48 9.44
CA LYS A 157 15.07 1.72 9.76
C LYS A 157 15.82 1.17 8.53
N GLY A 158 15.24 1.28 7.33
CA GLY A 158 15.79 0.67 6.12
C GLY A 158 15.69 -0.86 6.06
N LEU A 159 14.71 -1.46 6.76
CA LEU A 159 14.46 -2.91 6.79
C LEU A 159 13.40 -3.28 5.77
N LYS A 160 13.54 -4.42 5.07
CA LYS A 160 12.46 -4.96 4.22
C LYS A 160 11.56 -5.86 5.05
N THR A 161 10.31 -5.45 5.28
CA THR A 161 9.32 -6.24 6.03
C THR A 161 8.16 -6.67 5.13
N PHE A 162 7.56 -7.82 5.43
CA PHE A 162 6.39 -8.35 4.73
C PHE A 162 5.29 -8.74 5.74
N PRO A 163 4.53 -7.76 6.26
CA PRO A 163 3.43 -8.02 7.20
C PRO A 163 2.29 -8.79 6.53
N TYR A 164 1.76 -9.78 7.24
CA TYR A 164 0.68 -10.62 6.72
C TYR A 164 -0.28 -11.14 7.78
N LEU A 165 -1.47 -11.51 7.33
CA LEU A 165 -2.53 -12.16 8.09
C LEU A 165 -2.73 -13.57 7.56
N ARG A 166 -3.16 -14.48 8.42
CA ARG A 166 -3.51 -15.86 8.07
C ARG A 166 -5.02 -16.00 7.91
N GLU A 167 -5.45 -16.67 6.86
CA GLU A 167 -6.82 -17.20 6.78
C GLU A 167 -7.00 -18.28 7.88
N VAL A 168 -8.14 -18.27 8.57
CA VAL A 168 -8.46 -19.22 9.65
C VAL A 168 -8.99 -20.53 9.07
#